data_AF-A0A9E3JE32-F1
#
_entry.id   AF-A0A9E3JE32-F1
#
_cell.length_a   1.000
_cell.length_b   1.000
_cell.length_c   1.000
_cell.angle_alpha   90.00
_cell.angle_beta   90.00
_cell.angle_gamma   90.00
#
_symmetry.space_group_name_H-M   'P 1'
#
loop_
_entity.id
_entity.type
_entity.pdbx_description
1 polymer ?
#
loop_
_entity_poly.entity_id
_entity_poly.type
_entity_poly.pdbx_seq_one_letter_code
_entity_poly.pdbx_strand_id
1 'polypeptide(L)' 'EERFRYDYRRAELTEWLPRLHALAEQVDEVHVLFNNCCGAAAVQAAETMTGLLSARSAPSSSR' A
#
# COMPACT_ATOMS: atom_id res chain seq x y z
N GLU A 1 -13.81 -18.81 -5.78
CA GLU A 1 -13.55 -17.73 -4.78
C GLU A 1 -12.22 -17.88 -4.05
N GLU A 2 -11.71 -19.09 -3.82
CA GLU A 2 -10.47 -19.33 -3.06
C GLU A 2 -9.21 -18.67 -3.65
N ARG A 3 -9.15 -18.51 -4.97
CA ARG A 3 -8.01 -17.88 -5.67
C ARG A 3 -7.72 -16.43 -5.24
N PHE A 4 -8.71 -15.72 -4.70
CA PHE A 4 -8.57 -14.33 -4.24
C PHE A 4 -8.52 -14.21 -2.71
N ARG A 5 -8.56 -15.34 -1.99
CA ARG A 5 -8.43 -15.37 -0.54
C ARG A 5 -6.96 -15.31 -0.16
N TYR A 6 -6.40 -14.12 -0.24
CA TYR A 6 -5.03 -13.84 0.19
C TYR A 6 -5.06 -12.67 1.17
N ASP A 7 -4.50 -12.88 2.36
CA ASP A 7 -4.37 -11.85 3.38
C ASP A 7 -2.91 -11.40 3.42
N TYR A 8 -2.66 -10.18 2.94
CA TYR A 8 -1.32 -9.62 2.89
C TYR A 8 -0.85 -9.30 4.30
N ARG A 9 0.29 -9.85 4.71
CA ARG A 9 0.91 -9.45 5.98
C ARG A 9 1.55 -8.08 5.82
N ARG A 10 1.57 -7.31 6.91
CA ARG A 10 2.22 -5.98 6.95
C ARG A 10 3.65 -6.00 6.41
N ALA A 11 4.43 -7.05 6.68
CA ALA A 11 5.80 -7.19 6.18
C ALA A 11 5.83 -7.24 4.64
N GLU A 12 4.95 -8.03 4.02
CA GLU A 12 4.85 -8.16 2.55
C GLU A 12 4.46 -6.82 1.90
N LEU A 13 3.54 -6.07 2.53
CA LEU A 13 3.18 -4.73 2.06
C LEU A 13 4.33 -3.71 2.24
N THR A 14 5.15 -3.87 3.28
CA THR A 14 6.29 -2.98 3.54
C THR A 14 7.36 -3.13 2.45
N GLU A 15 7.55 -4.34 1.92
CA GLU A 15 8.50 -4.60 0.82
C GLU A 15 8.14 -3.84 -0.47
N TRP A 16 6.87 -3.43 -0.63
CA TRP A 16 6.42 -2.69 -1.81
C TRP A 16 6.78 -1.20 -1.74
N LEU A 17 7.01 -0.66 -0.53
CA LEU A 17 7.24 0.77 -0.33
C LEU A 17 8.34 1.33 -1.24
N PRO A 18 9.56 0.74 -1.33
CA PRO A 18 10.61 1.31 -2.18
C PRO A 18 10.19 1.42 -3.65
N ARG A 19 9.43 0.44 -4.16
CA ARG A 19 8.95 0.43 -5.55
C ARG A 19 7.86 1.46 -5.79
N LEU A 20 6.91 1.58 -4.86
CA LEU A 20 5.84 2.58 -4.93
C LEU A 20 6.40 4.01 -4.90
N HIS A 21 7.40 4.26 -4.05
CA HIS A 21 8.09 5.54 -4.02
C HIS A 21 8.87 5.82 -5.30
N ALA A 22 9.60 4.84 -5.83
CA ALA A 22 10.30 5.02 -7.10
C ALA A 22 9.35 5.29 -8.28
N LEU A 23 8.14 4.72 -8.27
CA LEU A 23 7.10 5.02 -9.25
C LEU A 23 6.56 6.44 -9.07
N ALA A 24 6.29 6.85 -7.83
CA ALA A 24 5.78 8.19 -7.51
C ALA A 24 6.73 9.32 -7.92
N GLU A 25 8.04 9.08 -8.01
CA GLU A 25 9.00 10.07 -8.55
C GLU A 25 8.90 10.26 -10.08
N GLN A 26 8.20 9.37 -10.79
CA GLN A 26 8.17 9.33 -12.26
C GLN A 26 6.81 9.71 -12.85
N VAL A 27 5.77 9.82 -12.02
CA VAL A 27 4.39 10.09 -12.46
C VAL A 27 3.70 11.05 -11.51
N ASP A 28 2.69 11.77 -12.01
CA ASP A 28 1.93 12.71 -11.18
C ASP A 28 1.10 11.99 -10.10
N GLU A 29 0.60 10.79 -10.39
CA GLU A 29 -0.23 10.03 -9.46
C GLU A 29 -0.02 8.50 -9.59
N VAL A 30 0.02 7.80 -8.46
CA VAL A 30 0.08 6.34 -8.38
C VAL A 30 -1.16 5.83 -7.65
N HIS A 31 -1.95 5.00 -8.32
CA HIS A 31 -3.10 4.32 -7.72
C HIS A 31 -2.75 2.85 -7.41
N VAL A 32 -2.97 2.41 -6.18
CA VAL A 32 -2.77 1.01 -5.75
C VAL A 32 -4.11 0.37 -5.48
N LEU A 33 -4.44 -0.70 -6.21
CA LEU A 33 -5.70 -1.43 -6.07
C LEU A 33 -5.48 -2.83 -5.50
N PHE A 34 -6.24 -3.17 -4.45
CA PHE A 34 -6.26 -4.51 -3.87
C PHE A 34 -7.41 -5.33 -4.45
N ASN A 35 -7.08 -6.42 -5.16
CA ASN A 35 -8.05 -7.28 -5.85
C ASN A 35 -8.19 -8.68 -5.21
N ASN A 36 -7.71 -8.85 -3.98
CA ASN A 36 -7.93 -10.03 -3.14
C ASN A 36 -9.34 -9.97 -2.50
N CYS A 37 -10.38 -9.82 -3.33
CA CYS A 37 -11.75 -9.52 -2.93
C CYS A 37 -12.50 -10.70 -2.31
N CYS A 38 -11.93 -11.31 -1.27
CA CYS A 38 -12.57 -12.34 -0.46
C CYS A 38 -12.79 -11.81 0.97
N GLY A 39 -14.06 -11.65 1.36
CA GLY A 39 -14.40 -11.05 2.65
C GLY A 39 -13.83 -9.63 2.79
N ALA A 40 -13.18 -9.36 3.93
CA ALA A 40 -12.59 -8.05 4.22
C ALA A 40 -11.12 -7.90 3.75
N ALA A 41 -10.52 -8.93 3.14
CA ALA A 41 -9.07 -8.97 2.90
C ALA A 41 -8.55 -7.80 2.04
N ALA A 42 -9.30 -7.39 1.02
CA ALA A 42 -8.92 -6.24 0.19
C ALA A 42 -8.96 -4.91 0.96
N VAL A 43 -9.99 -4.71 1.79
CA VAL A 43 -10.15 -3.50 2.62
C VAL A 43 -9.04 -3.43 3.67
N GLN A 44 -8.74 -4.54 4.36
CA GLN A 44 -7.69 -4.61 5.37
C GLN A 44 -6.29 -4.36 4.79
N ALA A 45 -6.03 -4.89 3.60
CA ALA A 45 -4.77 -4.64 2.90
C ALA A 45 -4.64 -3.18 2.48
N ALA A 46 -5.73 -2.55 2.01
CA ALA A 46 -5.77 -1.13 1.69
C ALA A 46 -5.52 -0.25 2.92
N GLU A 47 -6.23 -0.49 4.04
CA GLU A 47 -6.03 0.25 5.29
C GLU A 47 -4.60 0.13 5.81
N THR A 48 -4.03 -1.09 5.78
CA THR A 48 -2.64 -1.32 6.19
C THR A 48 -1.66 -0.55 5.32
N MET A 49 -1.85 -0.57 4.00
CA MET A 49 -1.01 0.17 3.04
C MET A 49 -1.11 1.68 3.25
N THR A 50 -2.32 2.22 3.47
CA THR A 50 -2.50 3.64 3.81
C THR A 50 -1.70 4.02 5.05
N GLY A 51 -1.79 3.22 6.12
CA GLY A 51 -1.00 3.46 7.33
C GLY A 51 0.51 3.41 7.11
N LEU A 52 1.00 2.52 6.25
CA LEU A 52 2.42 2.43 5.89
C LEU A 52 2.90 3.65 5.09
N LEU A 53 2.08 4.14 4.15
CA LEU A 53 2.40 5.30 3.32
C LEU A 53 2.37 6.61 4.14
N SER A 54 1.37 6.79 5.01
CA SER A 54 1.24 8.00 5.85
C SER A 54 2.33 8.12 6.91
N ALA A 55 2.85 7.00 7.43
CA ALA A 55 3.91 7.03 8.46
C ALA A 55 5.23 7.64 7.98
N ARG A 56 5.47 7.71 6.66
CA ARG A 56 6.66 8.32 6.05
C ARG A 56 6.44 9.74 5.54
N SER A 57 5.19 10.19 5.48
CA SER A 57 4.79 11.52 5.00
C SER A 57 4.79 12.61 6.09
N ALA A 58 5.37 12.35 7.27
CA ALA A 58 5.60 13.43 8.23
C ALA A 58 6.39 14.54 7.52
N PRO A 59 5.88 15.79 7.50
CA PRO A 59 6.48 16.83 6.68
C PRO A 59 7.90 17.08 7.15
N SER A 60 8.87 16.90 6.25
CA SER A 60 10.19 17.49 6.39
C SER A 60 9.97 19.00 6.47
N SER A 61 9.92 19.53 7.69
CA SER A 61 9.98 20.96 7.93
C SER A 61 11.37 21.44 7.56
N SER A 62 11.59 21.70 6.27
CA SER A 62 12.68 22.55 5.81
C SER A 62 12.16 23.99 5.79
N ARG A 63 12.64 24.77 6.76
CA ARG A 63 12.65 26.25 6.70
C ARG A 63 13.55 26.73 5.57
#